data_AF-A0A7J2XY81-F1
#
_entry.id   AF-A0A7J2XY81-F1
#
_cell.length_a   1.000
_cell.length_b   1.000
_cell.length_c   1.000
_cell.angle_alpha   90.00
_cell.angle_beta   90.00
_cell.angle_gamma   90.00
#
_symmetry.space_group_name_H-M   'P 1'
#
loop_
_entity.id
_entity.type
_entity.pdbx_description
1 polymer ?
#
loop_
_entity_poly.entity_id
_entity_poly.type
_entity_poly.pdbx_seq_one_letter_code
_entity_poly.pdbx_strand_id
1 'polypeptide(L)'
;MRSKELIILADSSPNSVIEKAIKMGLKVAAIDQSVKERLMDYLDPSLIVEVSEWPSEGGLTLLKIRGPEDIEILRREANERKFLIESESWKIIPLENIIAEVGGERIYAIADSLEEAKSLLGVLEVGVKGVVIPIKDPVQLEAALRLSEE
;
A
#
# COMPACT_ATOMS: atom_id res chain seq x y z
N MET A 1 -0.41 18.41 9.76
CA MET A 1 0.20 17.14 9.32
C MET A 1 -0.78 16.44 8.41
N ARG A 2 -0.32 15.95 7.24
CA ARG A 2 -1.15 15.09 6.41
C ARG A 2 -1.04 13.68 6.96
N SER A 3 -2.18 13.05 7.27
CA SER A 3 -2.20 11.68 7.80
C SER A 3 -1.70 10.71 6.74
N LYS A 4 -0.67 9.93 7.09
CA LYS A 4 -0.25 8.76 6.33
C LYS A 4 -1.27 7.66 6.50
N GLU A 5 -1.48 6.85 5.47
CA GLU A 5 -2.38 5.71 5.53
C GLU A 5 -1.60 4.40 5.70
N LEU A 6 -2.03 3.56 6.65
CA LEU A 6 -1.57 2.19 6.78
C LEU A 6 -2.70 1.25 6.34
N ILE A 7 -2.42 0.37 5.39
CA ILE A 7 -3.38 -0.60 4.86
C ILE A 7 -2.80 -2.00 5.05
N ILE A 8 -3.60 -2.92 5.55
CA ILE A 8 -3.15 -4.31 5.78
C ILE A 8 -3.29 -5.11 4.50
N LEU A 9 -2.23 -5.79 4.07
CA LEU A 9 -2.28 -6.71 2.92
C LEU A 9 -2.85 -8.07 3.36
N ALA A 10 -4.09 -8.37 2.97
CA ALA A 10 -4.78 -9.58 3.36
C ALA A 10 -4.15 -10.86 2.79
N ASP A 11 -3.60 -10.78 1.58
CA ASP A 11 -3.04 -11.91 0.82
C ASP A 11 -2.04 -12.75 1.61
N SER A 12 -1.31 -12.10 2.52
CA SER A 12 -0.23 -12.69 3.30
C SER A 12 -0.38 -12.45 4.81
N SER A 13 -1.58 -12.11 5.27
CA SER A 13 -1.91 -11.87 6.69
C SER A 13 -2.91 -12.91 7.22
N PRO A 14 -2.76 -13.40 8.47
CA PRO A 14 -3.75 -14.30 9.05
C PRO A 14 -5.12 -13.62 9.25
N ASN A 15 -6.20 -14.40 9.18
CA ASN A 15 -7.57 -13.89 9.39
C ASN A 15 -7.75 -13.19 10.74
N SER A 16 -7.15 -13.73 11.80
CA SER A 16 -7.20 -13.13 13.14
C SER A 16 -6.60 -11.72 13.18
N VAL A 17 -5.57 -11.46 12.37
CA VAL A 17 -4.96 -10.13 12.21
C VAL A 17 -5.88 -9.21 11.41
N ILE A 18 -6.44 -9.70 10.30
CA ILE A 18 -7.38 -8.94 9.46
C ILE A 18 -8.60 -8.50 10.27
N GLU A 19 -9.21 -9.43 11.02
CA GLU A 19 -10.35 -9.14 11.89
C GLU A 19 -10.00 -8.12 12.97
N LYS A 20 -8.81 -8.22 13.57
CA LYS A 20 -8.36 -7.26 14.58
C LYS A 20 -8.15 -5.87 13.96
N ALA A 21 -7.49 -5.79 12.81
CA ALA A 21 -7.25 -4.55 12.10
C ALA A 21 -8.56 -3.82 11.78
N ILE A 22 -9.57 -4.58 11.34
CA ILE A 22 -10.90 -4.06 11.02
C ILE A 22 -11.63 -3.54 12.26
N LYS A 23 -11.56 -4.26 13.39
CA LYS A 23 -12.10 -3.77 14.68
C LYS A 23 -11.45 -2.46 15.14
N MET A 24 -10.23 -2.19 14.69
CA MET A 24 -9.49 -0.96 14.94
C MET A 24 -9.79 0.13 13.90
N GLY A 25 -10.67 -0.14 12.93
CA GLY A 25 -11.04 0.80 11.86
C GLY A 25 -10.03 0.89 10.72
N LEU A 26 -9.11 -0.06 10.59
CA LEU A 26 -8.10 -0.07 9.55
C LEU A 26 -8.64 -0.62 8.24
N LYS A 27 -8.13 -0.06 7.15
CA LYS A 27 -8.37 -0.54 5.80
C LYS A 27 -7.55 -1.79 5.52
N VAL A 28 -8.08 -2.64 4.65
CA VAL A 28 -7.46 -3.88 4.22
C VAL A 28 -7.48 -3.95 2.69
N ALA A 29 -6.36 -4.27 2.07
CA ALA A 29 -6.26 -4.50 0.64
C ALA A 29 -6.14 -6.00 0.35
N ALA A 30 -6.70 -6.43 -0.78
CA ALA A 30 -6.48 -7.77 -1.33
C ALA A 30 -6.11 -7.65 -2.80
N ILE A 31 -5.01 -8.29 -3.21
CA ILE A 31 -4.55 -8.33 -4.61
C ILE A 31 -5.13 -9.57 -5.30
N ASP A 32 -5.07 -10.71 -4.64
CA ASP A 32 -5.63 -11.97 -5.12
C ASP A 32 -7.16 -11.95 -5.07
N GLN A 33 -7.77 -12.29 -6.20
CA GLN A 33 -9.22 -12.27 -6.37
C GLN A 33 -9.93 -13.24 -5.41
N SER A 34 -9.35 -14.40 -5.11
CA SER A 34 -9.95 -15.36 -4.17
C SER A 34 -9.90 -14.85 -2.73
N VAL A 35 -8.85 -14.11 -2.37
CA VAL A 35 -8.76 -13.42 -1.07
C VAL A 35 -9.82 -12.33 -1.00
N LYS A 36 -9.97 -11.51 -2.06
CA LYS A 36 -10.98 -10.45 -2.14
C LYS A 36 -12.40 -11.01 -1.97
N GLU A 37 -12.76 -12.05 -2.71
CA GLU A 37 -14.07 -12.72 -2.62
C GLU A 37 -14.36 -13.19 -1.20
N ARG A 38 -13.39 -13.86 -0.57
CA ARG A 38 -13.50 -14.31 0.82
C ARG A 38 -13.70 -13.15 1.79
N LEU A 39 -13.03 -12.02 1.61
CA LEU A 39 -13.19 -10.84 2.47
C LEU A 39 -14.60 -10.25 2.35
N MET A 40 -15.17 -10.21 1.14
CA MET A 40 -16.51 -9.64 0.91
C MET A 40 -17.64 -10.41 1.62
N ASP A 41 -17.43 -11.68 1.96
CA ASP A 41 -18.44 -12.50 2.63
C ASP A 41 -18.75 -12.06 4.07
N TYR A 42 -17.79 -11.43 4.76
CA TYR A 42 -17.92 -11.16 6.20
C TYR A 42 -17.40 -9.78 6.64
N LEU A 43 -16.93 -8.95 5.71
CA LEU A 43 -16.40 -7.62 6.02
C LEU A 43 -17.23 -6.50 5.41
N ASP A 44 -17.22 -5.35 6.09
CA ASP A 44 -17.78 -4.11 5.57
C ASP A 44 -17.01 -3.71 4.29
N PRO A 45 -17.67 -3.63 3.12
CA PRO A 45 -17.01 -3.27 1.87
C PRO A 45 -16.29 -1.92 1.91
N SER A 46 -16.68 -1.00 2.80
CA SER A 46 -16.02 0.31 2.93
C SER A 46 -14.61 0.25 3.53
N LEU A 47 -14.27 -0.84 4.21
CA LEU A 47 -12.93 -1.09 4.77
C LEU A 47 -12.03 -1.86 3.80
N ILE A 48 -12.57 -2.37 2.70
CA ILE A 48 -11.83 -3.09 1.68
C ILE A 48 -11.34 -2.08 0.64
N VAL A 49 -10.02 -2.04 0.44
CA VAL A 49 -9.38 -1.29 -0.64
C VAL A 49 -9.28 -2.21 -1.83
N GLU A 50 -10.01 -1.87 -2.88
CA GLU A 50 -9.90 -2.56 -4.16
C GLU A 50 -8.55 -2.30 -4.80
N VAL A 51 -7.85 -3.38 -5.15
CA VAL A 51 -6.62 -3.34 -5.93
C VAL A 51 -6.89 -3.98 -7.29
N SER A 52 -6.35 -3.39 -8.35
CA SER A 52 -6.42 -3.95 -9.71
C SER A 52 -5.08 -3.78 -10.40
N GLU A 53 -4.59 -4.81 -11.07
CA GLU A 53 -3.33 -4.72 -11.82
C GLU A 53 -3.47 -3.80 -13.03
N TRP A 54 -2.48 -2.93 -13.26
CA TRP A 54 -2.42 -2.15 -14.49
C TRP A 54 -2.43 -3.09 -15.72
N PRO A 55 -3.19 -2.79 -16.79
CA PRO A 55 -3.84 -1.52 -17.11
C PRO A 55 -5.28 -1.37 -16.60
N SER A 56 -5.77 -2.28 -15.76
CA SER A 56 -7.10 -2.15 -15.16
C SER A 56 -7.16 -1.04 -14.12
N GLU A 57 -8.33 -0.46 -13.97
CA GLU A 57 -8.61 0.61 -13.01
C GLU A 57 -9.43 0.08 -11.84
N GLY A 58 -9.11 0.55 -10.64
CA GLY A 58 -9.77 0.20 -9.39
C GLY A 58 -9.46 1.24 -8.30
N GLY A 59 -9.69 0.90 -7.04
CA GLY A 59 -9.37 1.80 -5.91
C GLY A 59 -7.89 2.19 -5.86
N LEU A 60 -7.00 1.21 -6.01
CA LEU A 60 -5.56 1.37 -6.24
C LEU A 60 -5.15 0.53 -7.46
N THR A 61 -4.38 1.13 -8.37
CA THR A 61 -3.80 0.42 -9.51
C THR A 61 -2.43 -0.14 -9.14
N LEU A 62 -2.28 -1.46 -9.13
CA LEU A 62 -1.01 -2.15 -8.86
C LEU A 62 -0.09 -2.05 -10.08
N LEU A 63 1.11 -1.52 -9.88
CA LEU A 63 2.16 -1.47 -10.89
C LEU A 63 3.50 -1.92 -10.29
N LYS A 64 4.12 -2.92 -10.93
CA LYS A 64 5.45 -3.40 -10.58
C LYS A 64 6.50 -2.52 -11.25
N ILE A 65 7.38 -1.92 -10.46
CA ILE A 65 8.41 -1.00 -10.93
C ILE A 65 9.73 -1.76 -11.10
N ARG A 66 10.11 -1.97 -12.36
CA ARG A 66 11.32 -2.69 -12.80
C ARG A 66 12.30 -1.77 -13.52
N GLY A 67 11.83 -0.67 -14.10
CA GLY A 67 12.68 0.26 -14.83
C GLY A 67 12.05 1.63 -15.10
N PRO A 68 12.78 2.50 -15.82
CA PRO A 68 12.31 3.84 -16.20
C PRO A 68 11.01 3.84 -17.02
N GLU A 69 10.76 2.78 -17.79
CA GLU A 69 9.53 2.60 -18.56
C GLU A 69 8.27 2.55 -17.69
N ASP A 70 8.37 1.99 -16.48
CA ASP A 70 7.24 1.93 -15.54
C ASP A 70 6.99 3.30 -14.89
N ILE A 71 8.06 4.09 -14.70
CA ILE A 71 7.96 5.47 -14.21
C ILE A 71 7.24 6.36 -15.24
N GLU A 72 7.46 6.13 -16.53
CA GLU A 72 6.74 6.82 -17.60
C GLU A 72 5.24 6.50 -17.57
N ILE A 73 4.85 5.27 -17.22
CA ILE A 73 3.44 4.91 -16.98
C ILE A 73 2.88 5.74 -15.83
N LEU A 74 3.58 5.79 -14.68
CA LEU A 74 3.15 6.61 -13.54
C LEU A 74 2.98 8.07 -13.94
N ARG A 75 3.93 8.65 -14.68
CA ARG A 75 3.88 10.05 -15.13
C ARG A 75 2.63 10.37 -15.94
N ARG A 76 2.22 9.45 -16.81
CA ARG A 76 1.05 9.63 -17.68
C ARG A 76 -0.27 9.50 -16.92
N GLU A 77 -0.34 8.54 -16.01
CA GLU A 77 -1.61 8.07 -15.45
C GLU A 77 -1.90 8.59 -14.03
N ALA A 78 -0.88 9.01 -13.26
CA ALA A 78 -1.03 9.36 -11.84
C ALA A 78 -1.93 10.59 -11.59
N ASN A 79 -2.22 11.40 -12.61
CA ASN A 79 -3.16 12.51 -12.46
C ASN A 79 -4.61 12.04 -12.28
N GLU A 80 -4.95 10.88 -12.83
CA GLU A 80 -6.32 10.35 -12.80
C GLU A 80 -6.49 9.21 -11.79
N ARG A 81 -5.38 8.55 -11.41
CA ARG A 81 -5.39 7.33 -10.61
C ARG A 81 -4.40 7.37 -9.45
N LYS A 82 -4.71 6.58 -8.42
CA LYS A 82 -3.78 6.27 -7.33
C LYS A 82 -3.07 4.95 -7.64
N PHE A 83 -1.77 4.91 -7.41
CA PHE A 83 -0.97 3.73 -7.67
C PHE A 83 -0.57 3.04 -6.37
N LEU A 84 -0.66 1.70 -6.38
CA LEU A 84 0.07 0.84 -5.47
C LEU A 84 1.31 0.35 -6.20
N ILE A 85 2.49 0.75 -5.75
CA ILE A 85 3.74 0.35 -6.39
C ILE A 85 4.43 -0.77 -5.61
N GLU A 86 4.98 -1.72 -6.34
CA GLU A 86 5.81 -2.81 -5.83
C GLU A 86 7.16 -2.71 -6.53
N SER A 87 8.26 -2.75 -5.77
CA SER A 87 9.61 -2.78 -6.35
C SER A 87 10.41 -3.89 -5.70
N GLU A 88 11.14 -4.66 -6.53
CA GLU A 88 12.05 -5.70 -6.04
C GLU A 88 13.28 -5.10 -5.32
N SER A 89 13.61 -3.82 -5.57
CA SER A 89 14.73 -3.14 -4.91
C SER A 89 14.65 -1.62 -5.04
N TRP A 90 14.18 -0.95 -3.97
CA TRP A 90 14.19 0.51 -3.85
C TRP A 90 15.59 1.14 -3.90
N LYS A 91 16.66 0.35 -3.71
CA LYS A 91 18.04 0.82 -3.88
C LYS A 91 18.37 1.07 -5.36
N ILE A 92 17.80 0.29 -6.27
CA ILE A 92 18.04 0.41 -7.71
C ILE A 92 17.12 1.47 -8.30
N ILE A 93 15.86 1.52 -7.87
CA ILE A 93 14.88 2.55 -8.26
C ILE A 93 14.46 3.30 -7.01
N PRO A 94 15.16 4.40 -6.66
CA PRO A 94 14.85 5.19 -5.49
C PRO A 94 13.41 5.68 -5.51
N LEU A 95 12.68 5.45 -4.43
CA LEU A 95 11.33 5.96 -4.23
C LEU A 95 11.28 7.50 -4.42
N GLU A 96 12.34 8.19 -4.04
CA GLU A 96 12.54 9.63 -4.23
C GLU A 96 12.32 10.08 -5.67
N ASN A 97 12.83 9.31 -6.63
CA ASN A 97 12.68 9.62 -8.06
C ASN A 97 11.21 9.54 -8.47
N ILE A 98 10.48 8.53 -7.97
CA ILE A 98 9.06 8.38 -8.25
C ILE A 98 8.28 9.54 -7.62
N ILE A 99 8.53 9.84 -6.35
CA ILE A 99 7.86 10.94 -5.64
C ILE A 99 8.12 12.29 -6.33
N ALA A 100 9.32 12.54 -6.82
CA ALA A 100 9.66 13.77 -7.53
C ALA A 100 8.89 13.92 -8.84
N GLU A 101 8.62 12.82 -9.54
CA GLU A 101 7.94 12.83 -10.84
C GLU A 101 6.42 12.96 -10.72
N VAL A 102 5.78 12.27 -9.77
CA VAL A 102 4.30 12.19 -9.69
C VAL A 102 3.68 12.68 -8.39
N GLY A 103 4.51 12.96 -7.38
CA GLY A 103 4.08 13.41 -6.06
C GLY A 103 3.61 12.27 -5.16
N GLY A 104 4.05 12.30 -3.90
CA GLY A 104 3.78 11.23 -2.92
C GLY A 104 2.30 10.98 -2.60
N GLU A 105 1.42 11.98 -2.73
CA GLU A 105 -0.01 11.85 -2.39
C GLU A 105 -0.80 10.86 -3.26
N ARG A 106 -0.24 10.48 -4.42
CA ARG A 106 -0.86 9.53 -5.37
C ARG A 106 -0.29 8.12 -5.24
N ILE A 107 0.76 7.96 -4.46
CA ILE A 107 1.54 6.74 -4.39
C ILE A 107 1.29 6.06 -3.05
N TYR A 108 0.90 4.80 -3.13
CA TYR A 108 0.99 3.83 -2.05
C TYR A 108 2.10 2.86 -2.43
N ALA A 109 2.86 2.36 -1.45
CA ALA A 109 3.90 1.37 -1.71
C ALA A 109 3.60 0.08 -0.96
N ILE A 110 3.92 -1.06 -1.57
CA ILE A 110 3.97 -2.34 -0.86
C ILE A 110 5.28 -2.38 -0.06
N ALA A 111 5.18 -2.73 1.21
CA ALA A 111 6.32 -3.01 2.08
C ALA A 111 6.27 -4.46 2.55
N ASP A 112 7.43 -5.12 2.58
CA ASP A 112 7.57 -6.49 3.06
C ASP A 112 7.88 -6.56 4.56
N SER A 113 8.25 -5.42 5.17
CA SER A 113 8.62 -5.34 6.58
C SER A 113 8.25 -3.99 7.22
N LEU A 114 8.23 -3.96 8.56
CA LEU A 114 8.02 -2.72 9.32
C LEU A 114 9.15 -1.71 9.10
N GLU A 115 10.39 -2.17 8.95
CA GLU A 115 11.54 -1.30 8.70
C GLU A 115 11.41 -0.63 7.32
N GLU A 116 11.04 -1.40 6.31
CA GLU A 116 10.78 -0.87 4.97
C GLU A 116 9.57 0.07 4.98
N ALA A 117 8.47 -0.28 5.66
CA ALA A 117 7.32 0.60 5.78
C ALA A 117 7.69 1.94 6.45
N LYS A 118 8.50 1.91 7.52
CA LYS A 118 9.02 3.12 8.17
C LYS A 118 9.84 3.96 7.21
N SER A 119 10.72 3.32 6.43
CA SER A 119 11.51 4.00 5.39
C SER A 119 10.61 4.68 4.36
N LEU A 120 9.70 3.94 3.73
CA LEU A 120 8.81 4.43 2.67
C LEU A 120 7.91 5.59 3.14
N LEU A 121 7.44 5.55 4.40
CA LEU A 121 6.66 6.63 5.00
C LEU A 121 7.47 7.90 5.23
N GLY A 122 8.74 7.77 5.62
CA GLY A 122 9.62 8.87 6.03
C GLY A 122 10.48 9.51 4.92
N VAL A 123 10.57 8.91 3.72
CA VAL A 123 11.37 9.45 2.60
C VAL A 123 11.03 10.91 2.28
N LEU A 124 12.04 11.80 2.22
CA LEU A 124 11.93 13.23 1.87
C LEU A 124 10.97 14.08 2.74
N GLU A 125 10.63 13.66 3.96
CA GLU A 125 9.58 14.27 4.82
C GLU A 125 8.15 14.28 4.22
N VAL A 126 8.02 13.95 2.92
CA VAL A 126 6.76 13.89 2.17
C VAL A 126 6.28 12.45 2.01
N GLY A 127 7.19 11.50 1.81
CA GLY A 127 7.01 10.06 1.61
C GLY A 127 5.91 9.68 0.63
N VAL A 128 5.46 8.44 0.72
CA VAL A 128 4.24 7.97 0.04
C VAL A 128 2.98 8.37 0.82
N LYS A 129 1.82 8.37 0.15
CA LYS A 129 0.51 8.58 0.78
C LYS A 129 0.23 7.55 1.86
N GLY A 130 0.61 6.32 1.59
CA GLY A 130 0.44 5.22 2.51
C GLY A 130 1.21 3.97 2.13
N VAL A 131 1.18 2.99 3.00
CA VAL A 131 1.84 1.71 2.81
C VAL A 131 0.83 0.59 2.91
N VAL A 132 0.99 -0.40 2.04
CA VAL A 132 0.28 -1.67 2.10
C VAL A 132 1.28 -2.70 2.63
N ILE A 133 1.00 -3.31 3.78
CA ILE A 133 1.95 -4.20 4.46
C ILE A 133 1.26 -5.49 4.95
N PRO A 134 1.86 -6.68 4.74
CA PRO A 134 1.38 -7.89 5.37
C PRO A 134 1.77 -7.92 6.85
N ILE A 135 0.82 -8.29 7.71
CA ILE A 135 1.03 -8.38 9.15
C ILE A 135 0.83 -9.83 9.59
N LYS A 136 1.84 -10.37 10.25
CA LYS A 136 1.93 -11.79 10.63
C LYS A 136 1.29 -12.08 11.98
N ASP A 137 1.23 -11.09 12.86
CA ASP A 137 0.66 -11.26 14.20
C ASP A 137 0.16 -9.94 14.81
N PRO A 138 -0.65 -10.01 15.89
CA PRO A 138 -1.19 -8.83 16.55
C PRO A 138 -0.15 -7.88 17.15
N VAL A 139 1.06 -8.34 17.50
CA VAL A 139 2.13 -7.48 18.05
C VAL A 139 2.70 -6.62 16.93
N GLN A 140 2.95 -7.22 15.78
CA GLN A 140 3.38 -6.50 14.58
C GLN A 140 2.32 -5.48 14.12
N LEU A 141 1.03 -5.77 14.26
CA LEU A 141 -0.05 -4.82 13.96
C LEU A 141 0.06 -3.54 14.80
N GLU A 142 0.24 -3.67 16.12
CA GLU A 142 0.41 -2.54 17.03
C GLU A 142 1.68 -1.73 16.70
N ALA A 143 2.75 -2.41 16.29
CA ALA A 143 3.97 -1.74 15.86
C ALA A 143 3.79 -0.95 14.57
N ALA A 144 3.06 -1.51 13.59
CA ALA A 144 2.77 -0.85 12.32
C ALA A 144 1.95 0.44 12.51
N LEU A 145 1.00 0.44 13.45
CA LEU A 145 0.14 1.60 13.70
C LEU A 145 0.92 2.83 14.16
N ARG A 146 1.90 2.61 15.05
CA ARG A 146 2.77 3.69 15.55
C ARG A 146 3.54 4.39 14.43
N LEU A 147 3.85 3.68 13.33
CA LEU A 147 4.55 4.27 12.18
C LEU A 147 3.70 5.31 11.43
N SER A 148 2.37 5.20 11.50
CA SER A 148 1.45 6.13 10.83
C SER A 148 1.10 7.35 11.67
N GLU A 149 1.43 7.31 12.97
CA GLU A 149 1.20 8.37 13.96
C GLU A 149 2.41 9.32 14.11
N GLU A 150 3.61 8.88 13.69
CA GLU A 150 4.86 9.68 13.62
C GLU A 150 4.81 10.71 12.48
#